data_AF-F8Q0L6-F1
#
_entry.id   AF-F8Q0L6-F1
#
_cell.length_a   1.000
_cell.length_b   1.000
_cell.length_c   1.000
_cell.angle_alpha   90.00
_cell.angle_beta   90.00
_cell.angle_gamma   90.00
#
_symmetry.space_group_name_H-M   'P 1'
#
loop_
_entity.id
_entity.type
_entity.pdbx_description
1 polymer ?
#
loop_
_entity_poly.entity_id
_entity_poly.type
_entity_poly.pdbx_seq_one_letter_code
_entity_poly.pdbx_strand_id
1 'polypeptide(L)'
;MSEDQTSDDSLSFSNINEDTDYNPFIADGLFDPDYDPLADSNSSEFPSYTSSPIQLANTHRLKENLTGSPAAKVQAILDYMNSVGLDLPLFLDFLSWGDHESIIDTKIRYARTSLMVSAELPGILKRWHKPPHTKETHNSRAHGAQLVLKEFSLSCVADILEAELESIKDMCYCPPEDVSEEGLTSLYIEDILLKLRSPGFGGTPKFWALLQRLNKTAAQEK
;
A
#
# COMPACT_ATOMS: atom_id res chain seq x y z
N MET A 1 51.03 -14.43 -40.42
CA MET A 1 49.95 -15.10 -41.17
C MET A 1 49.07 -15.73 -40.13
N SER A 2 48.15 -14.94 -39.56
CA SER A 2 46.75 -14.77 -40.00
C SER A 2 45.89 -15.91 -39.42
N GLU A 3 44.78 -15.72 -38.71
CA GLU A 3 43.99 -14.55 -38.38
C GLU A 3 43.13 -14.90 -37.16
N ASP A 4 42.79 -13.85 -36.41
CA ASP A 4 41.84 -13.77 -35.30
C ASP A 4 40.39 -13.95 -35.80
N GLN A 5 39.51 -14.54 -34.99
CA GLN A 5 38.06 -14.39 -35.15
C GLN A 5 37.34 -14.66 -33.81
N THR A 6 37.26 -13.58 -33.05
CA THR A 6 36.28 -13.32 -32.00
C THR A 6 34.88 -13.30 -32.63
N SER A 7 33.93 -14.08 -32.11
CA SER A 7 32.52 -14.00 -32.52
C SER A 7 31.71 -13.32 -31.42
N ASP A 8 31.51 -12.01 -31.61
CA ASP A 8 30.53 -11.17 -30.92
C ASP A 8 29.12 -11.54 -31.39
N ASP A 9 28.33 -12.17 -30.52
CA ASP A 9 26.89 -12.36 -30.73
C ASP A 9 26.14 -11.13 -30.16
N SER A 10 26.21 -10.03 -30.91
CA SER A 10 25.40 -8.84 -30.67
C SER A 10 23.96 -9.09 -31.10
N LEU A 11 23.05 -9.34 -30.16
CA LEU A 11 21.62 -9.44 -30.45
C LEU A 11 21.04 -8.05 -30.79
N SER A 12 20.94 -7.79 -32.09
CA SER A 12 20.24 -6.66 -32.70
C SER A 12 18.76 -6.67 -32.32
N PHE A 13 18.34 -5.76 -31.44
CA PHE A 13 16.93 -5.43 -31.23
C PHE A 13 16.45 -4.51 -32.36
N SER A 14 16.02 -5.11 -33.47
CA SER A 14 15.28 -4.41 -34.52
C SER A 14 14.11 -5.25 -35.01
N ASN A 15 12.94 -4.95 -34.44
CA ASN A 15 11.63 -4.88 -35.12
C ASN A 15 10.55 -4.62 -34.07
N ILE A 16 10.41 -3.35 -33.68
CA ILE A 16 9.17 -2.86 -33.07
C ILE A 16 8.25 -2.61 -34.26
N ASN A 17 7.24 -3.46 -34.43
CA ASN A 17 6.17 -3.20 -35.39
C ASN A 17 5.44 -1.92 -34.96
N GLU A 18 5.53 -0.96 -35.86
CA GLU A 18 4.89 0.35 -35.87
C GLU A 18 3.43 0.15 -36.29
N ASP A 19 2.54 -0.03 -35.31
CA ASP A 19 1.10 0.26 -35.45
C ASP A 19 0.75 1.24 -34.33
N THR A 20 1.05 2.50 -34.62
CA THR A 20 0.81 3.68 -33.80
C THR A 20 -0.62 4.17 -34.00
N ASP A 21 -1.39 4.17 -32.91
CA ASP A 21 -2.33 5.26 -32.58
C ASP A 21 -2.88 5.18 -31.15
N TYR A 22 -2.58 4.14 -30.38
CA TYR A 22 -2.91 4.12 -28.95
C TYR A 22 -1.82 4.82 -28.13
N ASN A 23 -1.95 6.13 -27.97
CA ASN A 23 -1.16 6.89 -27.00
C ASN A 23 -1.96 7.03 -25.68
N PRO A 24 -1.65 6.27 -24.62
CA PRO A 24 -2.36 6.37 -23.33
C PRO A 24 -2.14 7.71 -22.62
N PHE A 25 -1.31 8.61 -23.17
CA PHE A 25 -1.05 9.95 -22.64
C PHE A 25 -2.00 11.03 -23.19
N ILE A 26 -2.89 10.71 -24.14
CA ILE A 26 -3.93 11.61 -24.67
C ILE A 26 -5.30 10.97 -24.42
N ALA A 27 -5.71 10.88 -23.16
CA ALA A 27 -7.12 10.69 -22.83
C ALA A 27 -7.68 12.08 -22.46
N ASP A 28 -8.70 12.50 -23.21
CA ASP A 28 -9.36 13.80 -23.18
C ASP A 28 -9.47 14.46 -21.78
N GLY A 29 -8.85 15.63 -21.64
CA GLY A 29 -9.60 16.82 -21.23
C GLY A 29 -10.02 16.99 -19.77
N LEU A 30 -9.34 16.39 -18.79
CA LEU A 30 -9.55 16.69 -17.35
C LEU A 30 -8.24 16.93 -16.58
N PHE A 31 -7.28 17.63 -17.21
CA PHE A 31 -6.08 18.08 -16.52
C PHE A 31 -6.27 19.52 -16.05
N ASP A 32 -6.63 19.69 -14.78
CA ASP A 32 -6.50 20.97 -14.09
C ASP A 32 -5.08 21.06 -13.50
N PRO A 33 -4.19 21.92 -14.02
CA PRO A 33 -2.85 22.10 -13.50
C PRO A 33 -2.83 22.76 -12.10
N ASP A 34 -3.96 23.26 -11.60
CA ASP A 34 -4.09 23.92 -10.30
C ASP A 34 -4.67 23.00 -9.19
N TYR A 35 -4.67 21.67 -9.40
CA TYR A 35 -5.11 20.72 -8.37
C TYR A 35 -4.14 20.71 -7.17
N ASP A 36 -4.47 21.53 -6.17
CA ASP A 36 -3.85 21.54 -4.84
C ASP A 36 -4.56 20.52 -3.93
N PRO A 37 -3.91 19.41 -3.53
CA PRO A 37 -4.52 18.38 -2.67
C PRO A 37 -4.88 18.87 -1.26
N LEU A 38 -4.49 20.09 -0.88
CA LEU A 38 -4.73 20.68 0.43
C LEU A 38 -5.79 21.79 0.43
N ALA A 39 -6.31 22.19 -0.73
CA ALA A 39 -7.24 23.32 -0.85
C ALA A 39 -8.72 22.97 -0.57
N ASP A 40 -9.09 21.69 -0.61
CA ASP A 40 -10.51 21.29 -0.58
C ASP A 40 -10.88 20.48 0.67
N SER A 41 -10.92 21.17 1.82
CA SER A 41 -11.44 20.61 3.09
C SER A 41 -12.94 20.87 3.30
N ASN A 42 -13.75 21.14 2.26
CA ASN A 42 -15.18 21.41 2.48
C ASN A 42 -16.18 21.02 1.36
N SER A 43 -15.85 20.12 0.45
CA SER A 43 -16.82 19.57 -0.51
C SER A 43 -17.06 18.08 -0.26
N SER A 44 -18.14 17.78 0.45
CA SER A 44 -18.64 16.43 0.67
C SER A 44 -19.36 15.89 -0.57
N GLU A 45 -18.63 15.56 -1.63
CA GLU A 45 -19.17 14.82 -2.77
C GLU A 45 -18.04 14.08 -3.47
N PHE A 46 -17.84 12.80 -3.11
CA PHE A 46 -16.97 11.91 -3.86
C PHE A 46 -17.58 11.67 -5.25
N PRO A 47 -16.92 12.06 -6.36
CA PRO A 47 -17.41 11.70 -7.68
C PRO A 47 -17.28 10.19 -7.85
N SER A 48 -18.42 9.52 -7.94
CA SER A 48 -18.54 8.10 -8.25
C SER A 48 -18.10 7.83 -9.70
N TYR A 49 -16.79 7.72 -9.94
CA TYR A 49 -16.25 7.14 -11.16
C TYR A 49 -16.23 5.62 -11.02
N THR A 50 -17.25 4.97 -11.59
CA THR A 50 -17.42 3.51 -11.66
C THR A 50 -16.50 2.82 -12.67
N SER A 51 -15.38 3.45 -13.08
CA SER A 51 -14.40 2.83 -13.96
C SER A 51 -13.17 2.45 -13.15
N SER A 52 -12.78 1.17 -13.22
CA SER A 52 -11.53 0.72 -12.61
C SER A 52 -10.36 1.55 -13.17
N PRO A 53 -9.40 2.00 -12.34
CA PRO A 53 -8.24 2.74 -12.81
C PRO A 53 -7.58 2.05 -14.02
N ILE A 54 -7.25 2.82 -15.06
CA ILE A 54 -6.67 2.31 -16.32
C ILE A 54 -5.43 1.44 -16.06
N GLN A 55 -4.69 1.77 -15.00
CA GLN A 55 -3.52 1.03 -14.52
C GLN A 55 -3.83 -0.43 -14.13
N LEU A 56 -4.99 -0.68 -13.53
CA LEU A 56 -5.43 -2.02 -13.16
C LEU A 56 -5.73 -2.88 -14.38
N ALA A 57 -6.46 -2.31 -15.34
CA ALA A 57 -6.77 -2.98 -16.59
C ALA A 57 -5.49 -3.36 -17.36
N ASN A 58 -4.49 -2.46 -17.37
CA ASN A 58 -3.22 -2.74 -18.01
C ASN A 58 -2.45 -3.89 -17.33
N THR A 59 -2.39 -3.89 -16.00
CA THR A 59 -1.73 -4.95 -15.23
C THR A 59 -2.41 -6.30 -15.44
N HIS A 60 -3.75 -6.34 -15.44
CA HIS A 60 -4.52 -7.55 -15.74
C HIS A 60 -4.22 -8.09 -17.13
N ARG A 61 -4.26 -7.23 -18.14
CA ARG A 61 -3.95 -7.58 -19.54
C ARG A 61 -2.54 -8.11 -19.70
N LEU A 62 -1.55 -7.51 -19.04
CA LEU A 62 -0.16 -7.99 -19.08
C LEU A 62 0.00 -9.37 -18.43
N LYS A 63 -0.76 -9.63 -17.36
CA LYS A 63 -0.76 -10.91 -16.66
C LYS A 63 -1.40 -12.02 -17.49
N GLU A 64 -2.52 -11.74 -18.17
CA GLU A 64 -3.19 -12.69 -19.06
C GLU A 64 -2.32 -13.02 -20.28
N ASN A 65 -1.63 -12.04 -20.83
CA ASN A 65 -0.76 -12.18 -22.00
C ASN A 65 0.69 -12.57 -21.63
N LEU A 66 0.95 -12.95 -20.38
CA LEU A 66 2.30 -13.25 -19.93
C LEU A 66 2.77 -14.59 -20.53
N THR A 67 3.53 -14.51 -21.61
CA THR A 67 4.18 -15.67 -22.25
C THR A 67 5.58 -15.92 -21.69
N GLY A 68 6.07 -17.16 -21.81
CA GLY A 68 7.42 -17.54 -21.38
C GLY A 68 7.58 -17.67 -19.86
N SER A 69 8.82 -17.84 -19.39
CA SER A 69 9.13 -18.01 -17.97
C SER A 69 9.15 -16.65 -17.23
N PRO A 70 8.29 -16.42 -16.22
CA PRO A 70 8.36 -15.21 -15.40
C PRO A 70 9.70 -15.05 -14.69
N ALA A 71 10.34 -16.15 -14.29
CA ALA A 71 11.63 -16.11 -13.61
C ALA A 71 12.74 -15.54 -14.50
N ALA A 72 12.77 -15.94 -15.78
CA ALA A 72 13.75 -15.43 -16.74
C ALA A 72 13.56 -13.93 -17.01
N LYS A 73 12.31 -13.46 -17.09
CA LYS A 73 11.99 -12.04 -17.24
C LYS A 73 12.44 -11.22 -16.02
N VAL A 74 12.22 -11.74 -14.81
CA VAL A 74 12.68 -11.08 -13.58
C VAL A 74 14.21 -11.03 -13.51
N GLN A 75 14.91 -12.12 -13.86
CA GLN A 75 16.37 -12.15 -13.92
C GLN A 75 16.93 -11.09 -14.87
N ALA A 76 16.39 -10.99 -16.09
CA ALA A 76 16.83 -9.98 -17.05
C ALA A 76 16.66 -8.54 -16.54
N ILE A 77 15.58 -8.27 -15.79
CA ILE A 77 15.37 -6.96 -15.16
C ILE A 77 16.40 -6.70 -14.07
N LEU A 78 16.71 -7.69 -13.23
CA LEU A 78 17.73 -7.55 -12.18
C LEU A 78 19.12 -7.33 -12.78
N ASP A 79 19.46 -8.03 -13.86
CA ASP A 79 20.73 -7.84 -14.57
C ASP A 79 20.82 -6.43 -15.19
N TYR A 80 19.71 -5.92 -15.75
CA TYR A 80 19.64 -4.56 -16.26
C TYR A 80 19.76 -3.51 -15.14
N MET A 81 19.10 -3.71 -14.00
CA MET A 81 19.25 -2.82 -12.84
C MET A 81 20.72 -2.71 -12.42
N ASN A 82 21.40 -3.87 -12.29
CA ASN A 82 22.80 -3.92 -11.94
C ASN A 82 23.69 -3.19 -12.97
N SER A 83 23.38 -3.28 -14.27
CA SER A 83 24.17 -2.62 -15.31
C SER A 83 24.04 -1.10 -15.30
N VAL A 84 22.93 -0.55 -14.80
CA VAL A 84 22.71 0.89 -14.62
C VAL A 84 23.05 1.39 -13.21
N GLY A 85 23.61 0.53 -12.35
CA GLY A 85 24.02 0.90 -11.00
C GLY A 85 22.87 1.01 -9.99
N LEU A 86 21.76 0.31 -10.22
CA LEU A 86 20.63 0.20 -9.30
C LEU A 86 20.49 -1.23 -8.79
N ASP A 87 20.04 -1.38 -7.55
CA ASP A 87 19.53 -2.65 -7.04
C ASP A 87 18.02 -2.55 -6.76
N LEU A 88 17.38 -3.68 -6.42
CA LEU A 88 15.94 -3.71 -6.18
C LEU A 88 15.50 -2.79 -5.03
N PRO A 89 16.18 -2.74 -3.86
CA PRO A 89 15.88 -1.77 -2.82
C PRO A 89 15.94 -0.31 -3.28
N LEU A 90 17.01 0.13 -3.94
CA LEU A 90 17.16 1.50 -4.43
C LEU A 90 16.11 1.83 -5.49
N PHE A 91 15.82 0.88 -6.38
CA PHE A 91 14.76 1.04 -7.38
C PHE A 91 13.39 1.26 -6.72
N LEU A 92 13.03 0.45 -5.72
CA LEU A 92 11.76 0.60 -5.02
C LEU A 92 11.68 1.90 -4.22
N ASP A 93 12.79 2.37 -3.66
CA ASP A 93 12.87 3.63 -2.94
C ASP A 93 12.63 4.83 -3.88
N PHE A 94 13.37 4.91 -4.99
CA PHE A 94 13.21 5.96 -5.99
C PHE A 94 11.85 5.90 -6.71
N LEU A 95 11.37 4.72 -7.09
CA LEU A 95 10.03 4.54 -7.65
C LEU A 95 8.94 5.07 -6.72
N SER A 96 9.17 5.02 -5.41
CA SER A 96 8.24 5.50 -4.39
C SER A 96 8.37 7.02 -4.21
N TRP A 97 9.04 7.48 -3.15
CA TRP A 97 9.20 8.90 -2.84
C TRP A 97 10.63 9.23 -2.39
N GLY A 98 11.61 8.38 -2.72
CA GLY A 98 13.00 8.50 -2.27
C GLY A 98 13.79 9.65 -2.89
N ASP A 99 13.28 10.27 -3.97
CA ASP A 99 13.94 11.37 -4.66
C ASP A 99 12.94 12.37 -5.29
N HIS A 100 13.32 13.64 -5.37
CA HIS A 100 12.48 14.71 -5.89
C HIS A 100 12.25 14.61 -7.41
N GLU A 101 13.27 14.26 -8.19
CA GLU A 101 13.14 14.09 -9.64
C GLU A 101 12.18 12.94 -9.97
N SER A 102 12.25 11.88 -9.17
CA SER A 102 11.35 10.71 -9.25
C SER A 102 9.90 11.04 -8.87
N ILE A 103 9.65 12.07 -8.06
CA ILE A 103 8.30 12.52 -7.70
C ILE A 103 7.64 13.28 -8.84
N ILE A 104 8.40 14.14 -9.53
CA ILE A 104 7.89 14.99 -10.62
C ILE A 104 7.77 14.25 -11.95
N ASP A 105 8.57 13.20 -12.17
CA ASP A 105 8.54 12.43 -13.41
C ASP A 105 7.18 11.72 -13.60
N THR A 106 6.55 11.99 -14.74
CA THR A 106 5.19 11.52 -15.03
C THR A 106 5.12 10.01 -15.24
N LYS A 107 6.17 9.39 -15.77
CA LYS A 107 6.27 7.96 -16.02
C LYS A 107 6.48 7.19 -14.72
N ILE A 108 7.36 7.68 -13.84
CA ILE A 108 7.59 7.13 -12.50
C ILE A 108 6.32 7.27 -11.67
N ARG A 109 5.67 8.44 -11.69
CA ARG A 109 4.38 8.64 -11.03
C ARG A 109 3.31 7.66 -11.51
N TYR A 110 3.20 7.43 -12.82
CA TYR A 110 2.26 6.43 -13.36
C TYR A 110 2.57 5.02 -12.85
N ALA A 111 3.84 4.60 -12.90
CA ALA A 111 4.28 3.29 -12.42
C ALA A 111 4.02 3.12 -10.90
N ARG A 112 4.31 4.15 -10.11
CA ARG A 112 4.00 4.21 -8.67
C ARG A 112 2.50 4.06 -8.43
N THR A 113 1.67 4.85 -9.10
CA THR A 113 0.22 4.75 -8.99
C THR A 113 -0.25 3.35 -9.36
N SER A 114 0.27 2.78 -10.45
CA SER A 114 -0.06 1.42 -10.86
C SER A 114 0.25 0.39 -9.79
N LEU A 115 1.34 0.54 -9.05
CA LEU A 115 1.68 -0.34 -7.93
C LEU A 115 0.73 -0.11 -6.73
N MET A 116 0.52 1.14 -6.33
CA MET A 116 -0.23 1.50 -5.12
C MET A 116 -1.71 1.13 -5.18
N VAL A 117 -2.33 1.20 -6.36
CA VAL A 117 -3.74 0.81 -6.54
C VAL A 117 -3.91 -0.66 -6.93
N SER A 118 -2.81 -1.39 -7.19
CA SER A 118 -2.86 -2.77 -7.70
C SER A 118 -3.56 -3.76 -6.77
N ALA A 119 -4.29 -4.70 -7.36
CA ALA A 119 -4.81 -5.85 -6.62
C ALA A 119 -3.69 -6.81 -6.17
N GLU A 120 -2.52 -6.72 -6.82
CA GLU A 120 -1.33 -7.52 -6.57
C GLU A 120 -0.60 -7.13 -5.28
N LEU A 121 -0.51 -5.84 -4.95
CA LEU A 121 0.28 -5.32 -3.82
C LEU A 121 -0.09 -5.97 -2.48
N PRO A 122 -1.38 -6.10 -2.09
CA PRO A 122 -1.74 -6.82 -0.87
C PRO A 122 -1.27 -8.28 -0.87
N GLY A 123 -1.29 -8.94 -2.03
CA GLY A 123 -0.77 -10.29 -2.20
C GLY A 123 0.75 -10.37 -2.07
N ILE A 124 1.48 -9.38 -2.56
CA ILE A 124 2.93 -9.24 -2.41
C ILE A 124 3.28 -9.08 -0.94
N LEU A 125 2.67 -8.13 -0.22
CA LEU A 125 2.90 -7.89 1.21
C LEU A 125 2.60 -9.13 2.06
N LYS A 126 1.51 -9.85 1.76
CA LYS A 126 1.18 -11.12 2.44
C LYS A 126 2.27 -12.17 2.25
N ARG A 127 2.82 -12.30 1.03
CA ARG A 127 3.91 -13.25 0.73
C ARG A 127 5.23 -12.82 1.37
N TRP A 128 5.51 -11.51 1.46
CA TRP A 128 6.68 -11.02 2.20
C TRP A 128 6.59 -11.31 3.69
N HIS A 129 5.41 -11.11 4.30
CA HIS A 129 5.18 -11.44 5.72
C HIS A 129 5.21 -12.95 5.99
N LYS A 130 4.70 -13.75 5.05
CA LYS A 130 4.57 -15.20 5.20
C LYS A 130 4.91 -15.90 3.87
N PRO A 131 6.21 -16.12 3.58
CA PRO A 131 6.63 -16.74 2.33
C PRO A 131 6.00 -18.13 2.14
N PRO A 132 5.65 -18.53 0.89
CA PRO A 132 5.16 -19.87 0.61
C PRO A 132 6.19 -20.93 1.03
N HIS A 133 5.71 -22.04 1.56
CA HIS A 133 6.54 -23.14 2.04
C HIS A 133 6.43 -24.32 1.07
N THR A 134 7.53 -24.70 0.43
CA THR A 134 7.62 -25.94 -0.36
C THR A 134 7.71 -27.12 0.59
N LYS A 135 6.74 -28.03 0.54
CA LYS A 135 6.69 -29.21 1.43
C LYS A 135 7.83 -30.21 1.18
N GLU A 136 8.55 -30.08 0.08
CA GLU A 136 9.59 -31.01 -0.37
C GLU A 136 10.95 -30.78 0.30
N THR A 137 11.17 -29.64 0.95
CA THR A 137 12.43 -29.34 1.63
C THR A 137 12.23 -29.36 3.14
N HIS A 138 13.00 -30.20 3.86
CA HIS A 138 13.08 -30.22 5.33
C HIS A 138 13.70 -28.95 5.95
N ASN A 139 13.90 -27.90 5.15
CA ASN A 139 14.53 -26.66 5.59
C ASN A 139 13.53 -25.81 6.38
N SER A 140 14.03 -25.10 7.40
CA SER A 140 13.24 -24.13 8.15
C SER A 140 12.64 -23.08 7.21
N ARG A 141 11.38 -22.71 7.45
CA ARG A 141 10.67 -21.68 6.69
C ARG A 141 11.49 -20.38 6.62
N ALA A 142 11.61 -19.79 5.44
CA ALA A 142 12.15 -18.44 5.30
C ALA A 142 11.31 -17.44 6.10
N HIS A 143 11.98 -16.59 6.88
CA HIS A 143 11.32 -15.56 7.69
C HIS A 143 10.82 -14.38 6.84
N GLY A 144 11.36 -14.18 5.63
CA GLY A 144 10.96 -13.07 4.76
C GLY A 144 11.08 -11.72 5.47
N ALA A 145 10.15 -10.81 5.18
CA ALA A 145 10.05 -9.50 5.85
C ALA A 145 9.13 -9.56 7.09
N GLN A 146 8.93 -10.73 7.71
CA GLN A 146 7.95 -10.91 8.77
C GLN A 146 8.16 -9.97 9.95
N LEU A 147 9.39 -9.82 10.43
CA LEU A 147 9.71 -8.98 11.59
C LEU A 147 9.42 -7.51 11.27
N VAL A 148 10.02 -7.00 10.20
CA VAL A 148 9.88 -5.61 9.74
C VAL A 148 8.41 -5.26 9.49
N LEU A 149 7.64 -6.13 8.82
CA LEU A 149 6.23 -5.86 8.55
C LEU A 149 5.37 -5.89 9.82
N LYS A 150 5.71 -6.69 10.83
CA LYS A 150 4.98 -6.69 12.11
C LYS A 150 5.25 -5.41 12.90
N GLU A 151 6.51 -5.01 13.01
CA GLU A 151 6.91 -3.78 13.70
C GLU A 151 6.29 -2.56 13.03
N PHE A 152 6.39 -2.47 11.70
CA PHE A 152 5.74 -1.42 10.92
C PHE A 152 4.22 -1.41 11.11
N SER A 153 3.56 -2.58 11.01
CA SER A 153 2.10 -2.67 11.21
C SER A 153 1.68 -2.24 12.61
N LEU A 154 2.49 -2.57 13.64
CA LEU A 154 2.24 -2.16 15.00
C LEU A 154 2.35 -0.64 15.16
N SER A 155 3.36 -0.01 14.55
CA SER A 155 3.51 1.45 14.52
C SER A 155 2.29 2.10 13.87
N CYS A 156 1.87 1.63 12.69
CA CYS A 156 0.68 2.20 12.03
C CYS A 156 -0.59 2.05 12.87
N VAL A 157 -0.76 0.92 13.56
CA VAL A 157 -1.90 0.74 14.47
C VAL A 157 -1.79 1.70 15.65
N ALA A 158 -0.60 1.89 16.22
CA ALA A 158 -0.38 2.85 17.31
C ALA A 158 -0.73 4.28 16.87
N ASP A 159 -0.26 4.74 15.72
CA ASP A 159 -0.55 6.09 15.20
C ASP A 159 -2.06 6.31 15.00
N ILE A 160 -2.75 5.31 14.46
CA ILE A 160 -4.21 5.34 14.27
C ILE A 160 -4.94 5.44 15.61
N LEU A 161 -4.50 4.67 16.61
CA LEU A 161 -5.13 4.66 17.93
C LEU A 161 -4.80 5.91 18.73
N GLU A 162 -3.60 6.45 18.63
CA GLU A 162 -3.21 7.70 19.29
C GLU A 162 -4.04 8.87 18.77
N ALA A 163 -4.15 9.00 17.44
CA ALA A 163 -5.01 10.01 16.82
C ALA A 163 -6.48 9.88 17.25
N GLU A 164 -6.95 8.65 17.44
CA GLU A 164 -8.33 8.39 17.86
C GLU A 164 -8.53 8.63 19.37
N LEU A 165 -7.58 8.25 20.22
CA LEU A 165 -7.64 8.45 21.66
C LEU A 165 -7.47 9.92 22.05
N GLU A 166 -6.71 10.71 21.29
CA GLU A 166 -6.63 12.16 21.51
C GLU A 166 -8.02 12.82 21.42
N SER A 167 -8.95 12.26 20.63
CA SER A 167 -10.32 12.77 20.53
C SER A 167 -11.18 12.57 21.79
N ILE A 168 -10.80 11.63 22.67
CA ILE A 168 -11.50 11.37 23.95
C ILE A 168 -10.72 11.82 25.18
N LYS A 169 -9.58 12.48 24.99
CA LYS A 169 -8.67 12.84 26.08
C LYS A 169 -9.35 13.63 27.19
N ASP A 170 -10.18 14.60 26.84
CA ASP A 170 -10.92 15.43 27.80
C ASP A 170 -11.97 14.62 28.59
N MET A 171 -12.51 13.55 28.01
CA MET A 171 -13.43 12.63 28.70
C MET A 171 -12.68 11.66 29.63
N CYS A 172 -11.44 11.31 29.29
CA CYS A 172 -10.59 10.50 30.16
C CYS A 172 -10.04 11.31 31.35
N TYR A 173 -10.20 12.63 31.35
CA TYR A 173 -9.88 13.49 32.47
C TYR A 173 -11.04 13.49 33.46
N CYS A 174 -10.77 13.06 34.71
CA CYS A 174 -11.75 13.07 35.78
C CYS A 174 -11.42 14.23 36.74
N PRO A 175 -12.13 15.36 36.66
CA PRO A 175 -11.94 16.47 37.59
C PRO A 175 -12.32 16.05 39.03
N PRO A 176 -11.77 16.71 40.06
CA PRO A 176 -11.96 16.32 41.45
C PRO A 176 -13.43 16.27 41.89
N GLU A 177 -14.29 17.11 41.29
CA GLU A 177 -15.73 17.14 41.56
C GLU A 177 -16.45 15.87 41.10
N ASP A 178 -15.96 15.22 40.03
CA ASP A 178 -16.54 14.00 39.46
C ASP A 178 -16.17 12.73 40.27
N VAL A 179 -15.22 12.85 41.21
CA VAL A 179 -14.85 11.78 42.16
C VAL A 179 -15.69 11.83 43.44
N SER A 180 -16.69 12.71 43.51
CA SER A 180 -17.70 12.73 44.58
C SER A 180 -18.64 11.52 44.50
N GLU A 181 -19.37 11.25 45.59
CA GLU A 181 -20.40 10.19 45.61
C GLU A 181 -21.48 10.45 44.54
N GLU A 182 -21.89 11.70 44.38
CA GLU A 182 -22.84 12.14 43.37
C GLU A 182 -22.27 12.01 41.95
N GLY A 183 -21.00 12.37 41.75
CA GLY A 183 -20.30 12.23 40.46
C GLY A 183 -20.24 10.77 40.00
N LEU A 184 -19.79 9.86 40.87
CA LEU A 184 -19.66 8.44 40.55
C LEU A 184 -21.01 7.74 40.35
N THR A 185 -22.07 8.18 41.05
CA THR A 185 -23.42 7.64 40.88
C THR A 185 -24.17 8.22 39.67
N SER A 186 -23.73 9.36 39.14
CA SER A 186 -24.28 9.96 37.92
C SER A 186 -23.69 9.38 36.61
N LEU A 187 -22.58 8.65 36.70
CA LEU A 187 -21.87 8.04 35.58
C LEU A 187 -22.52 6.73 35.14
N TYR A 188 -23.12 6.72 33.94
CA TYR A 188 -23.66 5.51 33.32
C TYR A 188 -22.64 4.88 32.38
N ILE A 189 -22.37 3.58 32.58
CA ILE A 189 -21.45 2.81 31.74
C ILE A 189 -21.94 2.77 30.29
N GLU A 190 -23.25 2.72 30.09
CA GLU A 190 -23.91 2.72 28.79
C GLU A 190 -23.56 3.96 27.97
N ASP A 191 -23.43 5.13 28.62
CA ASP A 191 -23.08 6.38 27.96
C ASP A 191 -21.61 6.39 27.52
N ILE A 192 -20.72 5.81 28.33
CA ILE A 192 -19.31 5.61 27.97
C ILE A 192 -19.21 4.68 26.76
N LEU A 193 -19.94 3.56 26.77
CA LEU A 193 -19.96 2.59 25.67
C LEU A 193 -20.51 3.20 24.38
N LEU A 194 -21.59 3.98 24.48
CA LEU A 194 -22.20 4.66 23.34
C LEU A 194 -21.21 5.65 22.72
N LYS A 195 -20.51 6.44 23.54
CA LYS A 195 -19.50 7.40 23.06
C LYS A 195 -18.28 6.70 22.45
N LEU A 196 -17.72 5.67 23.09
CA LEU A 196 -16.59 4.91 22.55
C LEU A 196 -16.89 4.26 21.19
N ARG A 197 -18.14 3.82 20.96
CA ARG A 197 -18.56 3.19 19.70
C ARG A 197 -18.93 4.20 18.60
N SER A 198 -19.30 5.43 18.97
CA SER A 198 -19.91 6.39 18.03
C SER A 198 -18.90 6.97 17.03
N PRO A 199 -19.14 6.86 15.72
CA PRO A 199 -18.36 7.59 14.73
C PRO A 199 -18.64 9.10 14.82
N GLY A 200 -17.59 9.93 14.91
CA GLY A 200 -17.69 11.38 14.65
C GLY A 200 -18.02 12.32 15.83
N PHE A 201 -18.35 11.80 17.02
CA PHE A 201 -18.60 12.62 18.23
C PHE A 201 -17.46 12.50 19.25
N GLY A 202 -16.20 12.62 18.80
CA GLY A 202 -15.04 12.32 19.65
C GLY A 202 -15.13 10.91 20.23
N GLY A 203 -15.53 9.94 19.40
CA GLY A 203 -15.58 8.53 19.78
C GLY A 203 -14.37 7.78 19.25
N THR A 204 -14.20 6.53 19.70
CA THR A 204 -13.04 5.71 19.34
C THR A 204 -13.41 4.39 18.66
N PRO A 205 -14.10 4.43 17.49
CA PRO A 205 -14.62 3.23 16.85
C PRO A 205 -13.57 2.18 16.47
N LYS A 206 -12.34 2.57 16.09
CA LYS A 206 -11.27 1.63 15.70
C LYS A 206 -10.66 0.95 16.94
N PHE A 207 -10.38 1.71 17.99
CA PHE A 207 -9.97 1.22 19.30
C PHE A 207 -11.02 0.27 19.87
N TRP A 208 -12.30 0.68 19.82
CA TRP A 208 -13.41 -0.13 20.27
C TRP A 208 -13.52 -1.44 19.48
N ALA A 209 -13.41 -1.38 18.14
CA ALA A 209 -13.39 -2.57 17.30
C ALA A 209 -12.19 -3.50 17.63
N LEU A 210 -11.02 -2.93 17.93
CA LEU A 210 -9.86 -3.69 18.35
C LEU A 210 -10.10 -4.39 19.69
N LEU A 211 -10.62 -3.68 20.69
CA LEU A 211 -10.98 -4.26 21.99
C LEU A 211 -12.01 -5.38 21.85
N GLN A 212 -13.03 -5.19 21.02
CA GLN A 212 -14.01 -6.23 20.73
C GLN A 212 -13.35 -7.46 20.10
N ARG A 213 -12.44 -7.26 19.14
CA ARG A 213 -11.73 -8.35 18.48
C ARG A 213 -10.79 -9.12 19.43
N LEU A 214 -10.15 -8.43 20.37
CA LEU A 214 -9.20 -9.03 21.31
C LEU A 214 -9.90 -9.73 22.49
N ASN A 215 -11.05 -9.20 22.94
CA ASN A 215 -11.75 -9.72 24.11
C ASN A 215 -12.83 -10.76 23.78
N LYS A 216 -13.35 -10.81 22.54
CA LYS A 216 -14.28 -11.86 22.13
C LYS A 216 -13.51 -13.13 21.77
N THR A 217 -13.69 -14.17 22.57
CA THR A 217 -13.27 -15.52 22.20
C THR A 217 -14.32 -16.16 21.29
N ALA A 218 -13.93 -17.12 20.44
CA ALA A 218 -14.84 -17.81 19.51
C ALA A 218 -16.07 -18.47 20.17
N ALA A 219 -16.07 -18.64 21.50
CA ALA A 219 -17.19 -19.15 22.28
C ALA A 219 -18.31 -18.11 22.53
N GLN A 220 -18.01 -16.81 22.37
CA GLN A 220 -18.92 -15.69 22.68
C GLN A 220 -19.58 -15.09 21.42
N GLU A 221 -19.37 -15.65 20.23
CA GLU A 221 -19.99 -15.22 18.96
C GLU A 221 -21.35 -15.90 18.66
N LYS A 222 -22.03 -16.44 19.68
CA LYS A 222 -23.38 -17.00 19.52
C LYS A 222 -24.48 -15.97 19.75
#